data_AF-A0A4Y2M950-F1
#
_entry.id   AF-A0A4Y2M950-F1
#
_cell.length_a   1.000
_cell.length_b   1.000
_cell.length_c   1.000
_cell.angle_alpha   90.00
_cell.angle_beta   90.00
_cell.angle_gamma   90.00
#
_symmetry.space_group_name_H-M   'P 1'
#
loop_
_entity.id
_entity.type
_entity.pdbx_description
1 polymer ?
#
loop_
_entity_poly.entity_id
_entity_poly.type
_entity_poly.pdbx_seq_one_letter_code
_entity_poly.pdbx_strand_id
1 'polypeptide(L)'
;MTFHQIRKLSSVLANIPLSLLDCRFPNKKLANGLYHYESLQHVLLTMAPENYLLRFRCSPGFIMKGSKAIACISSKWTDKVPSCLSKYSSEIQAMMNMNMKN
;
A
#
# COMPACT_ATOMS: atom_id res chain seq x y z
N MET A 1 -47.19 -30.90 -0.34
CA MET A 1 -46.13 -31.72 0.26
C MET A 1 -44.82 -31.33 -0.39
N THR A 2 -43.82 -31.05 0.42
CA THR A 2 -42.62 -30.25 0.12
C THR A 2 -41.67 -30.92 -0.87
N PHE A 3 -41.25 -30.17 -1.90
CA PHE A 3 -40.05 -30.49 -2.68
C PHE A 3 -38.80 -30.24 -1.82
N HIS A 4 -38.52 -31.18 -0.92
CA HIS A 4 -37.21 -31.33 -0.32
C HIS A 4 -36.30 -32.04 -1.35
N GLN A 5 -35.02 -31.67 -1.41
CA GLN A 5 -33.99 -32.16 -2.34
C GLN A 5 -33.78 -31.36 -3.63
N ILE A 6 -33.37 -30.09 -3.51
CA ILE A 6 -32.35 -29.53 -4.42
C ILE A 6 -31.19 -29.06 -3.56
N ARG A 7 -30.04 -29.71 -3.78
CA ARG A 7 -28.75 -29.45 -3.13
C ARG A 7 -28.45 -27.94 -3.12
N LYS A 8 -28.45 -27.30 -1.95
CA LYS A 8 -27.61 -26.11 -1.76
C LYS A 8 -26.41 -26.56 -0.96
N LEU A 9 -25.31 -26.70 -1.71
CA LEU A 9 -23.96 -26.99 -1.23
C LEU A 9 -23.74 -26.36 0.14
N SER A 10 -23.46 -27.21 1.11
CA SER A 10 -23.05 -26.87 2.47
C SER A 10 -22.01 -25.74 2.44
N SER A 11 -22.35 -24.69 3.18
CA SER A 11 -21.66 -23.47 3.63
C SER A 11 -20.15 -23.51 3.97
N VAL A 12 -19.33 -24.37 3.37
CA VAL A 12 -17.89 -24.47 3.70
C VAL A 12 -17.06 -23.32 3.09
N LEU A 13 -17.62 -22.51 2.17
CA LEU A 13 -16.94 -21.33 1.62
C LEU A 13 -17.11 -20.05 2.47
N ALA A 14 -17.88 -20.07 3.56
CA ALA A 14 -18.21 -18.86 4.34
C ALA A 14 -17.25 -18.57 5.52
N ASN A 15 -16.19 -19.35 5.70
CA ASN A 15 -15.26 -19.20 6.84
C ASN A 15 -13.81 -18.88 6.43
N ILE A 16 -13.59 -18.34 5.23
CA ILE A 16 -12.30 -17.77 4.87
C ILE A 16 -12.19 -16.44 5.63
N PRO A 17 -11.22 -16.26 6.55
CA PRO A 17 -11.10 -15.01 7.27
C PRO A 17 -10.87 -13.88 6.27
N LEU A 18 -11.69 -12.83 6.34
CA LEU A 18 -11.66 -11.65 5.46
C LEU A 18 -10.29 -10.94 5.40
N SER A 19 -9.32 -11.36 6.22
CA SER A 19 -7.96 -10.82 6.30
C SER A 19 -6.93 -11.44 5.35
N LEU A 20 -7.26 -12.48 4.58
CA LEU A 20 -6.28 -13.10 3.65
C LEU A 20 -5.85 -12.19 2.50
N LEU A 21 -6.66 -11.19 2.16
CA LEU A 21 -6.38 -10.24 1.08
C LEU A 21 -5.84 -8.90 1.58
N ASP A 22 -5.71 -8.75 2.90
CA ASP A 22 -5.22 -7.55 3.54
C ASP A 22 -3.70 -7.44 3.45
N CYS A 23 -3.20 -6.21 3.49
CA CYS A 23 -1.77 -5.92 3.45
C CYS A 23 -1.28 -5.48 4.82
N ARG A 24 -0.07 -5.87 5.21
CA ARG A 24 0.56 -5.29 6.40
C ARG A 24 0.88 -3.81 6.15
N PHE A 25 0.49 -2.93 7.06
CA PHE A 25 0.90 -1.51 6.98
C PHE A 25 2.43 -1.38 7.02
N PRO A 26 3.02 -0.34 6.40
CA PRO A 26 4.46 -0.11 6.48
C PRO A 26 4.96 -0.01 7.92
N ASN A 27 5.92 -0.87 8.29
CA ASN A 27 6.48 -0.92 9.65
C ASN A 27 7.39 0.29 9.99
N LYS A 28 7.64 1.20 9.05
CA LYS A 28 8.52 2.35 9.22
C LYS A 28 7.80 3.62 8.77
N LYS A 29 7.95 4.68 9.56
CA LYS A 29 7.54 6.04 9.16
C LYS A 29 8.34 6.45 7.92
N LEU A 30 7.71 7.19 7.02
CA LEU A 30 8.39 7.74 5.85
C LEU A 30 9.36 8.85 6.29
N ALA A 31 10.66 8.65 6.10
CA ALA A 31 11.66 9.69 6.40
C ALA A 31 11.43 10.92 5.50
N ASN A 32 11.51 12.12 6.09
CA ASN A 32 11.30 13.40 5.39
C ASN A 32 9.96 13.48 4.64
N GLY A 33 8.95 12.81 5.17
CA GLY A 33 7.61 12.79 4.60
C GLY A 33 6.63 12.16 5.57
N LEU A 34 5.45 11.87 5.05
CA LEU A 34 4.35 11.24 5.75
C LEU A 34 3.43 10.55 4.75
N TYR A 35 2.54 9.71 5.26
CA TYR A 35 1.43 9.18 4.50
C TYR A 35 0.14 9.35 5.28
N HIS A 36 -0.97 9.47 4.56
CA HIS A 36 -2.29 9.67 5.16
C HIS A 36 -3.02 8.34 5.19
N TYR A 37 -3.61 8.03 6.35
CA TYR A 37 -4.62 6.98 6.46
C TYR A 37 -5.95 7.49 5.94
N GLU A 38 -6.79 6.59 5.41
CA GLU A 38 -8.14 6.93 4.95
C GLU A 38 -9.08 7.30 6.11
N SER A 39 -8.78 6.86 7.33
CA SER A 39 -9.51 7.22 8.56
C SER A 39 -8.57 7.25 9.76
N LEU A 40 -8.87 8.11 10.74
CA LEU A 40 -8.11 8.21 12.00
C LEU A 40 -8.13 6.91 12.79
N GLN A 41 -9.20 6.13 12.68
CA GLN A 41 -9.29 4.81 13.33
C GLN A 41 -8.24 3.82 12.77
N HIS A 42 -7.76 4.03 11.54
CA HIS A 42 -6.79 3.15 10.89
C HIS A 42 -5.34 3.40 11.35
N VAL A 43 -5.08 4.43 12.16
CA VAL A 43 -3.74 4.76 12.68
C VAL A 43 -3.19 3.67 13.61
N LEU A 44 -4.08 2.95 14.29
CA LEU A 44 -3.73 1.90 15.25
C LEU A 44 -3.80 0.49 14.65
N LEU A 45 -4.13 0.37 13.36
CA LEU A 45 -4.22 -0.92 12.68
C LEU A 45 -2.85 -1.36 12.18
N THR A 46 -2.63 -2.68 12.19
CA THR A 46 -1.43 -3.32 11.62
C THR A 46 -1.68 -3.88 10.21
N MET A 47 -2.95 -4.04 9.83
CA MET A 47 -3.41 -4.57 8.55
C MET A 47 -4.32 -3.55 7.85
N ALA A 48 -4.08 -3.36 6.56
CA ALA A 48 -4.86 -2.53 5.64
C ALA A 48 -5.81 -3.45 4.85
N PRO A 49 -7.11 -3.13 4.77
CA PRO A 49 -8.06 -3.95 4.01
C PRO A 49 -7.72 -3.98 2.51
N GLU A 50 -8.29 -4.94 1.78
CA GLU A 50 -8.16 -4.98 0.33
C GLU A 50 -8.67 -3.66 -0.31
N ASN A 51 -7.99 -3.24 -1.37
CA ASN A 51 -8.17 -1.97 -2.09
C ASN A 51 -7.84 -0.70 -1.30
N TYR A 52 -7.33 -0.81 -0.08
CA TYR A 52 -6.90 0.35 0.71
C TYR A 52 -5.82 1.16 0.00
N LEU A 53 -5.97 2.49 -0.05
CA LEU A 53 -5.05 3.38 -0.73
C LEU A 53 -4.21 4.21 0.25
N LEU A 54 -2.89 3.99 0.22
CA LEU A 54 -1.93 4.83 0.93
C LEU A 54 -1.40 5.93 0.01
N ARG A 55 -1.55 7.18 0.43
CA ARG A 55 -1.01 8.35 -0.29
C ARG A 55 0.14 8.96 0.49
N PHE A 56 1.25 9.18 -0.20
CA PHE A 56 2.48 9.72 0.39
C PHE A 56 2.64 11.20 0.06
N ARG A 57 3.31 11.92 0.96
CA ARG A 57 3.78 13.29 0.75
C ARG A 57 5.16 13.46 1.35
N CYS A 58 6.05 14.11 0.61
CA CYS A 58 7.34 14.54 1.15
C CYS A 58 7.19 15.90 1.82
N SER A 59 8.01 16.13 2.86
CA SER A 59 8.15 17.44 3.50
C SER A 59 8.67 18.48 2.50
N PRO A 60 8.43 19.78 2.74
CA PRO A 60 8.98 20.85 1.89
C PRO A 60 10.50 20.72 1.73
N GLY A 61 10.99 20.93 0.50
CA GLY A 61 12.43 20.79 0.18
C GLY A 61 12.89 19.38 -0.18
N PHE A 62 12.00 18.38 -0.13
CA PHE A 62 12.27 17.02 -0.56
C PHE A 62 11.46 16.64 -1.81
N ILE A 63 12.05 15.82 -2.66
CA ILE A 63 11.48 15.26 -3.89
C ILE A 63 11.21 13.77 -3.68
N MET A 64 10.03 13.33 -4.09
CA MET A 64 9.63 11.94 -4.01
C MET A 64 10.27 11.09 -5.10
N LYS A 65 10.87 9.96 -4.71
CA LYS A 65 11.36 8.91 -5.61
C LYS A 65 10.54 7.64 -5.38
N GLY A 66 9.78 7.24 -6.40
CA GLY A 66 8.83 6.11 -6.36
C GLY A 66 7.38 6.57 -6.50
N SER A 67 6.44 5.69 -6.18
CA SER A 67 5.01 5.94 -6.34
C SER A 67 4.44 6.90 -5.29
N LYS A 68 3.61 7.85 -5.76
CA LYS A 68 2.88 8.81 -4.89
C LYS A 68 1.75 8.17 -4.08
N ALA A 69 1.26 7.03 -4.54
CA ALA A 69 0.27 6.25 -3.83
C ALA A 69 0.44 4.76 -4.15
N ILE A 70 0.07 3.91 -3.21
CA ILE A 70 0.06 2.45 -3.38
C ILE A 70 -1.28 1.90 -2.86
N ALA A 71 -1.85 0.96 -3.60
CA ALA A 71 -3.04 0.22 -3.21
C ALA A 71 -2.68 -1.18 -2.68
N CYS A 72 -3.45 -1.67 -1.71
CA CYS A 72 -3.42 -3.07 -1.28
C CYS A 72 -4.26 -3.92 -2.22
N ILE A 73 -3.67 -4.87 -2.94
CA ILE A 73 -4.38 -5.75 -3.86
C ILE A 73 -3.91 -7.18 -3.61
N SER A 74 -4.85 -8.08 -3.33
CA SER A 74 -4.57 -9.51 -3.14
C SER A 74 -3.36 -9.75 -2.20
N SER A 75 -3.44 -9.19 -0.99
CA SER A 75 -2.45 -9.28 0.08
C SER A 75 -1.09 -8.60 -0.18
N LYS A 76 -0.96 -7.81 -1.25
CA LYS A 76 0.29 -7.11 -1.60
C LYS A 76 0.06 -5.65 -1.94
N TRP A 77 0.98 -4.80 -1.49
CA TRP A 77 1.05 -3.43 -1.98
C TRP A 77 1.51 -3.42 -3.44
N THR A 78 0.83 -2.63 -4.26
CA THR A 78 1.10 -2.46 -5.70
C THR A 78 2.49 -1.89 -6.01
N ASP A 79 3.11 -1.18 -5.07
CA ASP A 79 4.50 -0.73 -5.16
C ASP A 79 5.11 -0.63 -3.75
N LYS A 80 6.41 -0.37 -3.69
CA LYS A 80 7.14 -0.09 -2.46
C LYS A 80 6.84 1.31 -1.95
N VAL A 81 7.01 1.49 -0.64
CA VAL A 81 6.99 2.82 -0.01
C VAL A 81 8.06 3.71 -0.66
N PRO A 82 7.71 4.94 -1.11
CA PRO A 82 8.66 5.81 -1.78
C PRO A 82 9.73 6.34 -0.81
N SER A 83 10.76 6.95 -1.36
CA SER A 83 11.76 7.71 -0.60
C SER A 83 11.60 9.21 -0.84
N CYS A 84 11.87 10.02 0.18
CA CYS A 84 11.93 11.47 0.06
C CYS A 84 13.39 11.93 0.13
N LEU A 85 13.90 12.41 -1.00
CA LEU A 85 15.28 12.82 -1.21
C LEU A 85 15.37 14.35 -1.17
N SER A 86 16.43 14.93 -0.62
CA SER A 86 16.60 16.39 -0.71
C SER A 86 16.78 16.79 -2.17
N LYS A 87 16.35 18.01 -2.56
CA LYS A 87 16.54 18.52 -3.93
C LYS A 87 17.98 18.34 -4.44
N TYR A 88 18.95 18.68 -3.61
CA TYR A 88 20.37 18.49 -3.90
C TYR A 88 20.70 17.02 -4.20
N SER A 89 20.27 16.08 -3.35
CA SER A 89 20.54 14.65 -3.57
C SER A 89 19.84 14.09 -4.82
N SER A 90 18.65 14.59 -5.17
CA SER A 90 17.97 14.22 -6.40
C SER A 90 18.67 14.74 -7.65
N GLU A 91 19.26 15.95 -7.60
CA GLU A 91 20.05 16.51 -8.70
C GLU A 91 21.30 15.65 -8.96
N ILE A 92 22.02 15.28 -7.89
CA ILE A 92 23.18 14.37 -7.99
C ILE A 92 22.77 13.01 -8.59
N GLN A 93 21.64 12.43 -8.17
CA GLN A 93 21.16 11.17 -8.76
C GLN A 93 20.78 11.30 -10.24
N ALA A 94 20.20 12.42 -10.65
CA ALA A 94 19.90 12.68 -12.05
C ALA A 94 21.18 12.72 -12.89
N MET A 95 22.22 13.39 -12.39
CA MET A 95 23.53 13.44 -13.04
C MET A 95 24.17 12.04 -13.13
N MET A 96 24.09 11.23 -12.08
CA MET A 96 24.59 9.84 -12.09
C MET A 96 23.85 8.95 -13.11
N ASN A 97 22.52 9.06 -13.20
CA ASN A 97 21.70 8.24 -14.10
C ASN A 97 21.89 8.59 -15.58
N MET A 98 22.34 9.81 -15.90
CA MET A 98 22.66 10.22 -17.27
C MET A 98 23.93 9.53 -17.80
N ASN A 99 24.87 9.18 -16.91
CA ASN A 99 26.14 8.55 -17.29
C ASN A 99 26.08 7.02 -17.47
N MET A 100 24.93 6.39 -17.19
CA MET A 100 24.72 4.94 -17.34
C MET A 100 23.95 4.58 -18.62
N LYS A 101 23.70 5.55 -19.51
CA LYS A 101 22.98 5.35 -20.79
C LYS A 101 23.90 5.39 -22.03
N ASN A 102 25.20 5.15 -21.85
CA ASN A 102 26.17 5.06 -22.94
C ASN A 102 26.72 3.65 -23.05
#